data_AF-A0A0B5HNW2-F1
#
_entry.id   AF-A0A0B5HNW2-F1
#
_cell.length_a   1.000
_cell.length_b   1.000
_cell.length_c   1.000
_cell.angle_alpha   90.00
_cell.angle_beta   90.00
_cell.angle_gamma   90.00
#
_symmetry.space_group_name_H-M   'P 1'
#
loop_
_entity.id
_entity.type
_entity.pdbx_description
1 polymer ?
#
loop_
_entity_poly.entity_id
_entity_poly.type
_entity_poly.pdbx_seq_one_letter_code
_entity_poly.pdbx_strand_id
1 'polypeptide(L)'
;MSQLGSEAYFLAAAPQLLEALTREGGVRIEAFAGILMEKLRRLESEHLAGIPVRDVHDPPGAAPVPLSGDALKNLHFAVVAAGRTRFLRILRHSREVADHIWDFAESDAFAVAVSRAHEHTTGEPWQGPLPGFHTVEADDTVSAAAGISPG
;
A
#
# COMPACT_ATOMS: atom_id res chain seq x y z
N MET A 1 1.03 5.60 -33.74
CA MET A 1 0.72 6.22 -32.44
C MET A 1 0.49 5.09 -31.46
N SER A 2 1.54 4.68 -30.73
CA SER A 2 1.55 3.51 -29.88
C SER A 2 1.25 3.91 -28.44
N GLN A 3 -0.02 3.79 -28.04
CA GLN A 3 -0.48 4.08 -26.68
C GLN A 3 -0.84 2.79 -25.90
N LEU A 4 -0.44 1.63 -26.42
CA LEU A 4 -0.67 0.30 -25.81
C LEU A 4 0.56 -0.24 -25.06
N GLY A 5 1.64 0.53 -24.95
CA GLY A 5 2.92 0.07 -24.41
C GLY A 5 3.13 0.27 -22.91
N SER A 6 2.30 1.06 -22.23
CA SER A 6 2.55 1.44 -20.83
C SER A 6 1.69 0.68 -19.83
N GLU A 7 0.42 0.37 -20.15
CA GLU A 7 -0.48 -0.39 -19.26
C GLU A 7 -0.09 -1.87 -19.14
N ALA A 8 0.45 -2.46 -20.20
CA ALA A 8 0.91 -3.85 -20.19
C ALA A 8 2.28 -4.04 -19.51
N TYR A 9 3.06 -2.96 -19.34
CA TYR A 9 4.45 -3.06 -18.88
C TYR A 9 4.57 -3.18 -17.35
N PHE A 10 3.59 -2.68 -16.60
CA PHE A 10 3.65 -2.62 -15.14
C PHE A 10 2.77 -3.64 -14.42
N LEU A 11 1.60 -4.01 -14.96
CA LEU A 11 0.89 -5.23 -14.54
C LEU A 11 1.72 -6.50 -14.77
N ALA A 12 2.67 -6.46 -15.72
CA ALA A 12 3.66 -7.53 -15.96
C ALA A 12 4.84 -7.53 -14.98
N ALA A 13 5.01 -6.50 -14.14
CA ALA A 13 6.13 -6.40 -13.20
C ALA A 13 5.88 -7.16 -11.89
N ALA A 14 4.63 -7.34 -11.46
CA ALA A 14 4.32 -8.05 -10.22
C ALA A 14 4.79 -9.53 -10.24
N PRO A 15 4.62 -10.30 -11.34
CA PRO A 15 5.21 -11.62 -11.46
C PRO A 15 6.75 -11.61 -11.44
N GLN A 16 7.37 -10.64 -12.11
CA GLN A 16 8.84 -10.53 -12.17
C GLN A 16 9.43 -10.13 -10.81
N LEU A 17 8.74 -9.26 -10.07
CA LEU A 17 9.09 -8.87 -8.71
C LEU A 17 8.95 -10.05 -7.75
N LEU A 18 7.84 -10.80 -7.82
CA LEU A 18 7.65 -12.02 -7.05
C LEU A 18 8.79 -13.02 -7.32
N GLU A 19 9.07 -13.32 -8.58
CA GLU A 19 10.17 -14.23 -8.96
C GLU A 19 11.53 -13.73 -8.48
N ALA A 20 11.81 -12.44 -8.63
CA ALA A 20 13.05 -11.84 -8.16
C ALA A 20 13.19 -11.97 -6.64
N LEU A 21 12.15 -11.60 -5.88
CA LEU A 21 12.14 -11.67 -4.43
C LEU A 21 12.27 -13.11 -3.91
N THR A 22 11.58 -14.06 -4.53
CA THR A 22 11.70 -15.49 -4.18
C THR A 22 13.09 -16.04 -4.44
N ARG A 23 13.76 -15.62 -5.52
CA ARG A 23 15.09 -16.11 -5.90
C ARG A 23 16.21 -15.65 -4.96
N GLU A 24 16.00 -14.51 -4.28
CA GLU A 24 16.98 -13.90 -3.36
C GLU A 24 17.10 -14.63 -2.01
N GLY A 25 16.14 -15.52 -1.69
CA GLY A 25 16.14 -16.36 -0.48
C GLY A 25 15.62 -15.67 0.79
N GLY A 26 15.36 -16.46 1.84
CA GLY A 26 14.65 -16.05 3.08
C GLY A 26 15.19 -14.80 3.75
N VAL A 27 16.51 -14.75 3.97
CA VAL A 27 17.16 -13.62 4.66
C VAL A 27 16.96 -12.29 3.91
N ARG A 28 16.92 -12.32 2.58
CA ARG A 28 16.76 -11.09 1.77
C ARG A 28 15.32 -10.63 1.71
N ILE A 29 14.34 -11.54 1.64
CA ILE A 29 12.93 -11.16 1.67
C ILE A 29 12.50 -10.63 3.03
N GLU A 30 12.99 -11.19 4.14
CA GLU A 30 12.73 -10.67 5.49
C GLU A 30 13.33 -9.26 5.66
N ALA A 31 14.58 -9.06 5.22
CA ALA A 31 15.21 -7.74 5.24
C ALA A 31 14.44 -6.74 4.37
N PHE A 32 13.99 -7.16 3.19
CA PHE A 32 13.15 -6.33 2.32
C PHE A 32 11.82 -5.97 2.98
N ALA A 33 11.11 -6.95 3.56
CA ALA A 33 9.84 -6.74 4.26
C ALA A 33 10.01 -5.78 5.44
N GLY A 34 11.10 -5.92 6.22
CA GLY A 34 11.44 -4.99 7.29
C GLY A 34 11.67 -3.55 6.79
N ILE A 35 12.43 -3.38 5.69
CA ILE A 35 12.65 -2.07 5.08
C ILE A 35 11.34 -1.47 4.55
N LEU A 36 10.47 -2.29 3.96
CA LEU A 36 9.17 -1.86 3.45
C LEU A 36 8.27 -1.39 4.60
N MET A 37 8.13 -2.18 5.67
CA MET A 37 7.35 -1.79 6.85
C MET A 37 7.85 -0.48 7.46
N GLU A 38 9.16 -0.31 7.59
CA GLU A 38 9.73 0.93 8.12
C GLU A 38 9.40 2.14 7.22
N LYS A 39 9.39 1.98 5.89
CA LYS A 39 8.98 3.05 4.98
C LYS A 39 7.50 3.38 5.09
N LEU A 40 6.64 2.37 5.18
CA LEU A 40 5.19 2.56 5.33
C LEU A 40 4.87 3.27 6.65
N ARG A 41 5.49 2.85 7.76
CA ARG A 41 5.35 3.48 9.07
C ARG A 41 5.80 4.95 9.08
N ARG A 42 6.84 5.28 8.31
CA ARG A 42 7.24 6.70 8.14
C ARG A 42 6.16 7.50 7.41
N LEU A 43 5.54 6.95 6.37
CA LEU A 43 4.46 7.62 5.66
C LEU A 43 3.19 7.75 6.51
N GLU A 44 2.90 6.80 7.40
CA GLU A 44 1.80 6.92 8.37
C GLU A 44 1.97 8.11 9.32
N SER A 45 3.21 8.49 9.64
CA SER A 45 3.49 9.70 10.42
C SER A 45 3.39 10.99 9.61
N GLU A 46 3.36 10.89 8.28
CA GLU A 46 3.09 12.03 7.41
C GLU A 46 1.59 12.29 7.35
N HIS A 47 1.20 13.56 7.41
CA HIS A 47 -0.21 13.97 7.36
C HIS A 47 -0.75 13.91 5.92
N LEU A 48 -0.75 12.72 5.32
CA LEU A 48 -1.23 12.47 3.95
C LEU A 48 -2.74 12.25 3.89
N ALA A 49 -3.36 11.87 5.01
CA ALA A 49 -4.80 11.69 5.12
C ALA A 49 -5.55 12.96 4.70
N GLY A 50 -6.58 12.80 3.87
CA GLY A 50 -7.42 13.89 3.39
C GLY A 50 -6.81 14.74 2.28
N ILE A 51 -5.57 14.48 1.84
CA ILE A 51 -5.01 15.15 0.66
C ILE A 51 -5.70 14.58 -0.59
N PRO A 52 -6.31 15.42 -1.45
CA PRO A 52 -6.93 14.96 -2.69
C PRO A 52 -5.88 14.53 -3.70
N VAL A 53 -5.99 13.31 -4.24
CA VAL A 53 -5.10 12.77 -5.27
C VAL A 53 -5.90 12.14 -6.42
N ARG A 54 -5.23 11.84 -7.54
CA ARG A 54 -5.82 11.20 -8.72
C ARG A 54 -5.25 9.81 -8.93
N ASP A 55 -6.08 8.92 -9.44
CA ASP A 55 -5.68 7.63 -9.98
C ASP A 55 -5.52 7.69 -11.52
N VAL A 56 -4.64 6.87 -12.10
CA VAL A 56 -4.46 6.78 -13.55
C VAL A 56 -5.69 6.24 -14.28
N HIS A 57 -6.53 5.47 -13.60
CA HIS A 57 -7.78 4.91 -14.10
C HIS A 57 -8.99 5.81 -13.83
N ASP A 58 -8.79 6.97 -13.21
CA ASP A 58 -9.86 7.95 -13.06
C ASP A 58 -10.39 8.40 -14.44
N PRO A 59 -11.72 8.52 -14.62
CA PRO A 59 -12.28 9.06 -15.85
C PRO A 59 -11.73 10.46 -16.17
N PRO A 60 -11.59 10.82 -17.46
CA PRO A 60 -11.20 12.17 -17.83
C PRO A 60 -12.09 13.23 -17.18
N GLY A 61 -11.48 14.15 -16.44
CA GLY A 61 -12.19 15.23 -15.74
C GLY A 61 -12.73 14.86 -14.35
N ALA A 62 -12.48 13.66 -13.85
CA ALA A 62 -12.80 13.29 -12.48
C ALA A 62 -12.09 14.22 -11.48
N ALA A 63 -12.79 14.55 -10.40
CA ALA A 63 -12.24 15.34 -9.31
C ALA A 63 -11.30 14.46 -8.47
N PRO A 64 -10.13 14.97 -8.03
CA PRO A 64 -9.28 14.28 -7.07
C PRO A 64 -10.05 13.92 -5.79
N VAL A 65 -9.79 12.74 -5.24
CA VAL A 65 -10.49 12.22 -4.06
C VAL A 65 -9.58 12.36 -2.83
N PRO A 66 -10.04 12.96 -1.72
CA PRO A 66 -9.31 12.95 -0.46
C PRO A 66 -9.27 11.53 0.11
N LEU A 67 -8.08 10.99 0.35
CA LEU A 67 -7.92 9.59 0.74
C LEU A 67 -7.95 9.38 2.27
N SER A 68 -8.53 8.25 2.67
CA SER A 68 -8.55 7.74 4.04
C SER A 68 -8.63 6.21 4.03
N GLY A 69 -8.47 5.57 5.20
CA GLY A 69 -8.59 4.13 5.34
C GLY A 69 -7.68 3.36 4.39
N ASP A 70 -8.24 2.36 3.68
CA ASP A 70 -7.46 1.52 2.77
C ASP A 70 -6.93 2.27 1.56
N ALA A 71 -7.66 3.27 1.03
CA ALA A 71 -7.16 4.07 -0.08
C ALA A 71 -5.88 4.86 0.31
N LEU A 72 -5.78 5.30 1.58
CA LEU A 72 -4.55 5.90 2.10
C LEU A 72 -3.41 4.88 2.20
N LYS A 73 -3.69 3.63 2.58
CA LYS A 73 -2.68 2.55 2.57
C LYS A 73 -2.16 2.31 1.15
N ASN A 74 -3.06 2.24 0.16
CA ASN A 74 -2.70 2.09 -1.26
C ASN A 74 -1.77 3.22 -1.71
N LEU A 75 -2.06 4.45 -1.30
CA LEU A 75 -1.17 5.58 -1.56
C LEU A 75 0.23 5.40 -0.94
N HIS A 76 0.34 4.92 0.29
CA HIS A 76 1.65 4.66 0.90
C HIS A 76 2.48 3.65 0.10
N PHE A 77 1.84 2.58 -0.37
CA PHE A 77 2.46 1.61 -1.25
C PHE A 77 2.89 2.23 -2.58
N ALA A 78 2.01 3.00 -3.21
CA ALA A 78 2.31 3.69 -4.46
C ALA A 78 3.51 4.65 -4.33
N VAL A 79 3.60 5.38 -3.20
CA VAL A 79 4.73 6.27 -2.90
C VAL A 79 6.05 5.49 -2.76
N VAL A 80 6.04 4.33 -2.11
CA VAL A 80 7.23 3.47 -1.97
C VAL A 80 7.62 2.85 -3.31
N ALA A 81 6.64 2.34 -4.06
CA ALA A 81 6.83 1.72 -5.37
C ALA A 81 7.39 2.71 -6.40
N ALA A 82 6.98 3.98 -6.34
CA ALA A 82 7.53 5.07 -7.14
C ALA A 82 9.02 5.37 -6.89
N GLY A 83 9.63 4.74 -5.89
CA GLY A 83 11.06 4.73 -5.67
C GLY A 83 11.57 5.80 -4.71
N ARG A 84 12.87 5.70 -4.42
CA ARG A 84 13.53 6.47 -3.35
C ARG A 84 13.36 7.99 -3.49
N THR A 85 13.51 8.52 -4.70
CA THR A 85 13.44 9.97 -4.93
C THR A 85 12.06 10.52 -4.58
N ARG A 86 10.98 9.85 -5.02
CA ARG A 86 9.61 10.29 -4.76
C ARG A 86 9.25 10.11 -3.29
N PHE A 87 9.60 8.96 -2.71
CA PHE A 87 9.46 8.72 -1.27
C PHE A 87 10.08 9.83 -0.42
N LEU A 88 11.37 10.14 -0.64
CA LEU A 88 12.07 11.17 0.13
C LEU A 88 11.52 12.58 -0.11
N ARG A 89 10.99 12.85 -1.30
CA ARG A 89 10.38 14.13 -1.65
C ARG A 89 9.08 14.32 -0.87
N ILE A 90 8.21 13.31 -0.86
CA ILE A 90 6.94 13.33 -0.13
C ILE A 90 7.15 13.43 1.38
N LEU A 91 8.16 12.75 1.94
CA LEU A 91 8.52 12.92 3.37
C LEU A 91 8.94 14.36 3.72
N ARG A 92 9.44 15.15 2.77
CA ARG A 92 9.79 16.56 3.02
C ARG A 92 8.62 17.50 2.75
N HIS A 93 7.80 17.16 1.76
CA HIS A 93 6.73 18.01 1.25
C HIS A 93 5.49 17.15 0.97
N SER A 94 4.79 16.77 2.04
CA SER A 94 3.65 15.85 2.00
C SER A 94 2.57 16.24 0.98
N ARG A 95 2.33 17.55 0.81
CA ARG A 95 1.35 18.08 -0.16
C ARG A 95 1.67 17.80 -1.62
N GLU A 96 2.94 17.56 -1.96
CA GLU A 96 3.33 17.23 -3.34
C GLU A 96 2.78 15.87 -3.79
N VAL A 97 2.22 15.06 -2.88
CA VAL A 97 1.48 13.86 -3.25
C VAL A 97 0.30 14.15 -4.19
N ALA A 98 -0.30 15.35 -4.09
CA ALA A 98 -1.40 15.80 -4.94
C ALA A 98 -0.96 16.21 -6.36
N ASP A 99 0.35 16.44 -6.57
CA ASP A 99 0.91 16.84 -7.87
C ASP A 99 1.15 15.63 -8.79
N HIS A 100 0.84 14.43 -8.32
CA HIS A 100 1.06 13.17 -9.01
C HIS A 100 -0.25 12.43 -9.29
N ILE A 101 -0.25 11.72 -10.41
CA ILE A 101 -1.27 10.71 -10.72
C ILE A 101 -0.69 9.38 -10.30
N TRP A 102 -1.44 8.64 -9.50
CA TRP A 102 -1.02 7.38 -8.88
C TRP A 102 -1.66 6.20 -9.59
N ASP A 103 -0.97 5.07 -9.63
CA ASP A 103 -1.54 3.81 -10.09
C ASP A 103 -1.80 2.94 -8.86
N PHE A 104 -3.03 3.01 -8.33
CA PHE A 104 -3.39 2.23 -7.16
C PHE A 104 -3.46 0.74 -7.48
N ALA A 105 -3.79 0.35 -8.71
CA ALA A 105 -3.78 -1.05 -9.13
C ALA A 105 -2.35 -1.63 -9.12
N GLU A 106 -1.35 -0.85 -9.54
CA GLU A 106 0.06 -1.22 -9.42
C GLU A 106 0.49 -1.33 -7.95
N SER A 107 0.00 -0.44 -7.08
CA SER A 107 0.31 -0.49 -5.65
C SER A 107 -0.24 -1.76 -4.97
N ASP A 108 -1.44 -2.19 -5.35
CA ASP A 108 -2.04 -3.45 -4.90
C ASP A 108 -1.21 -4.64 -5.38
N ALA A 109 -0.84 -4.64 -6.67
CA ALA A 109 -0.04 -5.70 -7.27
C ALA A 109 1.34 -5.83 -6.61
N PHE A 110 1.97 -4.70 -6.27
CA PHE A 110 3.23 -4.64 -5.53
C PHE A 110 3.09 -5.28 -4.14
N ALA A 111 2.06 -4.91 -3.37
CA ALA A 111 1.86 -5.47 -2.04
C ALA A 111 1.55 -6.98 -2.08
N VAL A 112 0.72 -7.43 -3.04
CA VAL A 112 0.43 -8.86 -3.25
C VAL A 112 1.70 -9.63 -3.60
N ALA A 113 2.56 -9.09 -4.46
CA ALA A 113 3.81 -9.74 -4.84
C ALA A 113 4.75 -9.91 -3.63
N VAL A 114 4.88 -8.88 -2.78
CA VAL A 114 5.69 -8.96 -1.56
C VAL A 114 5.11 -9.97 -0.57
N SER A 115 3.79 -9.96 -0.37
CA SER A 115 3.09 -10.92 0.50
C SER A 115 3.37 -12.36 0.11
N ARG A 116 3.16 -12.67 -1.18
CA ARG A 116 3.38 -14.00 -1.73
C ARG A 116 4.84 -14.41 -1.70
N ALA A 117 5.75 -13.49 -1.98
CA ALA A 117 7.19 -13.76 -1.92
C ALA A 117 7.63 -14.10 -0.49
N HIS A 118 7.12 -13.36 0.51
CA HIS A 118 7.38 -13.63 1.91
C HIS A 118 6.86 -15.02 2.29
N GLU A 119 5.56 -15.28 2.10
CA GLU A 119 4.93 -16.55 2.44
C GLU A 119 5.61 -17.74 1.76
N HIS A 120 5.92 -17.63 0.47
CA HIS A 120 6.57 -18.71 -0.25
C HIS A 120 7.97 -19.03 0.30
N THR A 121 8.70 -18.02 0.78
CA THR A 121 10.10 -18.18 1.15
C THR A 121 10.28 -18.50 2.63
N THR A 122 9.43 -17.96 3.51
CA THR A 122 9.53 -18.15 4.97
C THR A 122 8.54 -19.20 5.50
N GLY A 123 7.48 -19.50 4.74
CA GLY A 123 6.36 -20.33 5.18
C GLY A 123 5.33 -19.59 6.04
N GLU A 124 5.56 -18.29 6.32
CA GLU A 124 4.72 -17.48 7.20
C GLU A 124 4.02 -16.35 6.43
N PRO A 125 2.74 -16.05 6.74
CA PRO A 125 2.03 -14.94 6.10
C PRO A 125 2.69 -13.60 6.47
N TRP A 126 2.75 -12.69 5.51
CA TRP A 126 3.25 -11.34 5.77
C TRP A 126 2.32 -10.59 6.71
N GLN A 127 2.88 -10.00 7.77
CA GLN A 127 2.15 -9.26 8.81
C GLN A 127 2.02 -7.75 8.53
N GLY A 128 2.54 -7.27 7.41
CA GLY A 128 2.43 -5.86 7.03
C GLY A 128 1.03 -5.51 6.52
N PRO A 129 0.70 -4.21 6.43
CA PRO A 129 -0.60 -3.80 5.92
C PRO A 129 -0.74 -4.22 4.46
N LEU A 130 -1.84 -4.87 4.11
CA LEU A 130 -2.19 -5.16 2.74
C LEU A 130 -3.19 -4.10 2.21
N PRO A 131 -2.92 -3.48 1.04
CA PRO A 131 -3.89 -2.70 0.28
C PRO A 131 -5.19 -3.48 0.07
N GLY A 132 -6.33 -2.91 0.44
CA GLY A 132 -7.65 -3.51 0.14
C GLY A 132 -7.98 -4.85 0.81
N PHE A 133 -7.13 -5.38 1.71
CA PHE A 133 -7.45 -6.55 2.52
C PHE A 133 -7.75 -6.12 3.96
N HIS A 134 -9.01 -6.22 4.37
CA HIS A 134 -9.36 -6.19 5.78
C HIS A 134 -8.82 -7.45 6.46
N THR A 135 -7.89 -7.31 7.41
CA THR A 135 -8.08 -8.00 8.69
C THR A 135 -9.19 -7.24 9.39
N VAL A 136 -10.36 -7.86 9.49
CA VAL A 136 -11.45 -7.40 10.36
C VAL A 136 -10.81 -7.00 11.68
N GLU A 137 -10.90 -5.72 12.06
CA GLU A 137 -10.56 -5.31 13.41
C GLU A 137 -11.39 -6.20 14.33
N ALA A 138 -10.73 -6.91 15.25
CA ALA A 138 -11.45 -7.53 16.35
C ALA A 138 -12.14 -6.38 17.08
N ASP A 139 -13.43 -6.25 16.81
CA ASP A 139 -14.33 -5.39 17.52
C ASP A 139 -14.37 -5.95 18.94
N ASP A 140 -13.48 -5.46 19.81
CA ASP A 140 -13.68 -5.48 21.25
C ASP A 140 -14.84 -4.51 21.56
N THR A 141 -16.03 -4.85 21.03
CA THR A 141 -17.29 -4.38 21.59
C THR A 141 -17.29 -4.91 23.01
N VAL A 142 -16.92 -4.00 23.91
CA VAL A 142 -17.14 -4.08 25.34
C VAL A 142 -18.51 -4.69 25.56
N SER A 143 -18.51 -5.94 26.05
CA SER A 143 -19.70 -6.59 26.57
C SER A 143 -20.16 -5.77 27.77
N ALA A 144 -21.03 -4.80 27.51
CA ALA A 144 -21.81 -4.11 28.51
C ALA A 144 -22.82 -5.12 29.06
N ALA A 145 -22.34 -6.01 29.93
CA ALA A 145 -23.18 -6.89 30.71
C ALA A 145 -23.98 -6.05 31.71
N ALA A 146 -25.23 -5.81 31.32
CA ALA A 146 -26.42 -5.61 32.14
C ALA A 146 -26.21 -5.57 33.67
N GLY A 147 -26.30 -4.37 34.22
CA GLY A 147 -26.62 -4.12 35.63
C GLY A 147 -27.87 -3.27 35.73
N ILE A 148 -29.03 -3.81 35.35
CA ILE A 148 -30.32 -3.22 35.70
C ILE A 148 -30.59 -3.62 37.16
N SER A 149 -30.52 -2.65 38.07
CA SER A 149 -31.05 -2.80 39.43
C SER A 149 -32.19 -1.80 39.59
N PRO A 150 -33.47 -2.22 39.63
CA PRO A 150 -34.53 -1.40 40.21
C PRO A 150 -34.62 -1.68 41.72
N GLY A 151 -35.04 -0.65 42.46
CA GLY A 151 -35.07 -0.59 43.91
C GLY A 151 -36.20 -1.34 44.59
#